data_AF-H3KFP8-F1
#
_entry.id   AF-H3KFP8-F1
#
_cell.length_a   1.000
_cell.length_b   1.000
_cell.length_c   1.000
_cell.angle_alpha   90.00
_cell.angle_beta   90.00
_cell.angle_gamma   90.00
#
_symmetry.space_group_name_H-M   'P 1'
#
loop_
_entity.id
_entity.type
_entity.pdbx_description
1 polymer ?
#
loop_
_entity_poly.entity_id
_entity_poly.type
_entity_poly.pdbx_seq_one_letter_code
_entity_poly.pdbx_strand_id
1 'polypeptide(L)'
;MEDPQLRDFFVLDGDVLTALLLCGAALWFLIVWATASVRRFEATSMGTADAIDALPLRERSVRITSILRRAGGIARKRIRWAKALVVVLPMLGLWGAVDGLIRSFSSMAVCTVHPEAPTFFGLHAHGIDEAVLTVGLGILLSVPAFWAIRKLDHLLLEIQDRLHARFSD
;
A
#
# COMPACT_ATOMS: atom_id res chain seq x y z
N MET A 1 23.17 -11.66 -15.80
CA MET A 1 23.83 -12.08 -14.55
C MET A 1 22.72 -12.07 -13.50
N GLU A 2 21.95 -13.15 -13.44
CA GLU A 2 20.97 -13.36 -12.38
C GLU A 2 21.69 -14.20 -11.33
N ASP A 3 21.93 -13.64 -10.15
CA ASP A 3 22.64 -14.35 -9.09
C ASP A 3 21.82 -15.57 -8.64
N PRO A 4 22.39 -16.80 -8.64
CA PRO A 4 21.69 -18.01 -8.24
C PRO A 4 21.16 -17.97 -6.80
N GLN A 5 21.74 -17.11 -5.95
CA GLN A 5 21.34 -16.91 -4.56
C GLN A 5 19.91 -16.36 -4.42
N LEU A 6 19.43 -15.53 -5.36
CA LEU A 6 18.08 -14.96 -5.28
C LEU A 6 16.99 -16.00 -5.59
N ARG A 7 17.28 -16.97 -6.47
CA ARG A 7 16.33 -18.05 -6.79
C ARG A 7 16.21 -19.04 -5.64
N ASP A 8 17.33 -19.43 -5.03
CA ASP A 8 17.31 -20.34 -3.88
C ASP A 8 16.56 -19.73 -2.69
N PHE A 9 16.62 -18.40 -2.53
CA PHE A 9 15.86 -17.66 -1.53
C PHE A 9 14.34 -17.77 -1.68
N PHE A 10 13.84 -17.54 -2.90
CA PHE A 10 12.42 -17.65 -3.21
C PHE A 10 11.87 -19.07 -3.06
N VAL A 11 12.75 -20.08 -3.13
CA VAL A 11 12.39 -21.50 -2.98
C VAL A 11 12.30 -21.93 -1.51
N LEU A 12 13.09 -21.34 -0.59
CA LEU A 12 13.07 -21.69 0.83
C LEU A 12 12.02 -20.94 1.67
N ASP A 13 11.72 -19.68 1.34
CA ASP A 13 10.85 -18.82 2.17
C ASP A 13 9.73 -18.12 1.38
N GLY A 14 9.35 -18.75 0.26
CA GLY A 14 8.37 -18.25 -0.69
C GLY A 14 7.08 -17.73 -0.05
N ASP A 15 6.60 -18.26 1.07
CA ASP A 15 5.29 -17.92 1.63
C ASP A 15 5.19 -16.47 2.15
N VAL A 16 6.18 -15.98 2.91
CA VAL A 16 6.10 -14.63 3.51
C VAL A 16 6.50 -13.56 2.52
N LEU A 17 7.55 -13.82 1.73
CA LEU A 17 8.00 -12.90 0.69
C LEU A 17 6.94 -12.73 -0.39
N THR A 18 6.27 -13.81 -0.82
CA THR A 18 5.16 -13.71 -1.78
C THR A 18 3.95 -13.00 -1.19
N ALA A 19 3.61 -13.23 0.08
CA ALA A 19 2.56 -12.48 0.77
C ALA A 19 2.87 -10.97 0.82
N LEU A 20 4.12 -10.61 1.14
CA LEU A 20 4.57 -9.21 1.16
C LEU A 20 4.48 -8.57 -0.23
N LEU A 21 4.93 -9.28 -1.27
CA LEU A 21 4.87 -8.81 -2.66
C LEU A 21 3.44 -8.68 -3.15
N LEU A 22 2.55 -9.63 -2.82
CA LEU A 22 1.12 -9.56 -3.16
C LEU A 22 0.43 -8.40 -2.44
N CYS A 23 0.69 -8.22 -1.14
CA CYS A 23 0.17 -7.07 -0.38
C CYS A 23 0.71 -5.75 -0.92
N GLY A 24 1.99 -5.68 -1.30
CA GLY A 24 2.62 -4.52 -1.94
C GLY A 24 2.03 -4.20 -3.31
N ALA A 25 1.85 -5.21 -4.15
CA ALA A 25 1.21 -5.07 -5.46
C ALA A 25 -0.25 -4.64 -5.31
N ALA A 26 -0.99 -5.23 -4.38
CA ALA A 26 -2.37 -4.83 -4.07
C ALA A 26 -2.44 -3.38 -3.57
N LEU A 27 -1.50 -2.95 -2.71
CA LEU A 27 -1.39 -1.55 -2.26
C LEU A 27 -1.21 -0.61 -3.43
N TRP A 28 -0.21 -0.86 -4.26
CA TRP A 28 0.10 -0.01 -5.41
C TRP A 28 -1.02 0.00 -6.44
N PHE A 29 -1.66 -1.14 -6.69
CA PHE A 29 -2.85 -1.22 -7.51
C PHE A 29 -3.98 -0.35 -6.94
N LEU A 30 -4.22 -0.42 -5.63
CA LEU A 30 -5.26 0.36 -4.95
C LEU A 30 -4.95 1.86 -4.98
N ILE A 31 -3.68 2.27 -4.85
CA ILE A 31 -3.23 3.66 -4.96
C ILE A 31 -3.43 4.18 -6.38
N VAL A 32 -2.91 3.49 -7.40
CA VAL A 32 -3.05 3.88 -8.82
C VAL A 32 -4.53 3.96 -9.19
N TRP A 33 -5.33 2.99 -8.77
CA TRP A 33 -6.76 2.97 -9.02
C TRP A 33 -7.50 4.06 -8.26
N ALA A 34 -7.09 4.39 -7.04
CA ALA A 34 -7.65 5.50 -6.28
C ALA A 34 -7.31 6.85 -6.93
N THR A 35 -6.07 7.04 -7.41
CA THR A 35 -5.69 8.23 -8.19
C THR A 35 -6.50 8.34 -9.48
N ALA A 36 -6.63 7.24 -10.24
CA ALA A 36 -7.45 7.21 -11.45
C ALA A 36 -8.93 7.49 -11.15
N SER A 37 -9.44 6.98 -10.03
CA SER A 37 -10.81 7.24 -9.57
C SER A 37 -11.03 8.71 -9.22
N VAL A 38 -10.07 9.37 -8.59
CA VAL A 38 -10.15 10.81 -8.26
C VAL A 38 -10.11 11.65 -9.54
N ARG A 39 -9.22 11.34 -10.49
CA ARG A 39 -9.18 12.03 -11.80
C ARG A 39 -10.46 11.84 -12.61
N ARG A 40 -11.01 10.62 -12.64
CA ARG A 40 -12.32 10.36 -13.27
C ARG A 40 -13.44 11.11 -12.57
N PHE A 41 -13.36 11.22 -11.24
CA PHE A 41 -14.34 11.96 -10.47
C PHE A 41 -14.29 13.45 -10.75
N GLU A 42 -13.10 14.05 -10.86
CA GLU A 42 -12.91 15.45 -11.25
C GLU A 42 -13.51 15.73 -12.64
N ALA A 43 -13.22 14.89 -13.63
CA ALA A 43 -13.78 15.01 -14.98
C ALA A 43 -15.31 14.89 -15.01
N THR A 44 -15.87 13.93 -14.24
CA THR A 44 -17.33 13.75 -14.14
C THR A 44 -18.00 14.88 -13.35
N SER A 45 -17.31 15.42 -12.34
CA SER A 45 -17.83 16.50 -11.49
C SER A 45 -17.85 17.82 -12.21
N MET A 46 -16.86 18.12 -13.06
CA MET A 46 -16.91 19.31 -13.90
C MET A 46 -18.12 19.27 -14.85
N GLY A 47 -18.33 18.15 -15.55
CA GLY A 47 -19.51 18.00 -16.42
C GLY A 47 -20.85 18.02 -15.67
N THR A 48 -20.88 17.51 -14.43
CA THR A 48 -22.08 17.58 -13.58
C THR A 48 -22.29 18.98 -12.99
N ALA A 49 -21.22 19.71 -12.67
CA ALA A 49 -21.28 21.09 -12.19
C ALA A 49 -21.84 22.01 -13.28
N ASP A 50 -21.42 21.84 -14.54
CA ASP A 50 -21.97 22.60 -15.67
C ASP A 50 -23.46 22.32 -15.86
N ALA A 51 -23.90 21.07 -15.71
CA ALA A 51 -25.32 20.71 -15.75
C ALA A 51 -26.14 21.25 -14.56
N ILE A 52 -25.50 21.39 -13.40
CA ILE A 52 -26.10 21.97 -12.19
C ILE A 52 -26.18 23.51 -12.29
N ASP A 53 -25.21 24.16 -12.93
CA ASP A 53 -25.19 25.60 -13.16
C ASP A 53 -26.32 26.05 -14.10
N ALA A 54 -26.81 25.14 -14.96
CA ALA A 54 -27.99 25.35 -15.78
C ALA A 54 -29.33 25.28 -15.00
N LEU A 55 -29.33 24.87 -13.73
CA LEU A 55 -30.53 24.79 -12.91
C LEU A 55 -30.86 26.13 -12.24
N PRO A 56 -32.16 26.44 -12.02
CA PRO A 56 -32.56 27.61 -11.24
C PRO A 56 -31.99 27.55 -9.81
N LEU A 57 -31.55 28.72 -9.30
CA LEU A 57 -30.84 28.91 -8.02
C LEU A 57 -31.45 28.16 -6.82
N ARG A 58 -32.77 28.00 -6.78
CA ARG A 58 -33.50 27.37 -5.67
C ARG A 58 -33.30 25.84 -5.58
N GLU A 59 -33.04 25.16 -6.70
CA GLU A 59 -32.81 23.71 -6.74
C GLU A 59 -31.32 23.31 -6.69
N ARG A 60 -30.42 24.26 -6.98
CA ARG A 60 -28.97 24.07 -7.07
C ARG A 60 -28.40 23.54 -5.74
N SER A 61 -28.71 24.21 -4.62
CA SER A 61 -28.11 23.95 -3.30
C SER A 61 -28.37 22.53 -2.75
N VAL A 62 -29.57 21.99 -2.97
CA VAL A 62 -29.95 20.67 -2.44
C VAL A 62 -29.31 19.54 -3.25
N ARG A 63 -29.25 19.69 -4.58
CA ARG A 63 -28.74 18.67 -5.50
C ARG A 63 -27.21 18.52 -5.37
N ILE A 64 -26.49 19.62 -5.23
CA ILE A 64 -25.02 19.67 -5.03
C ILE A 64 -24.58 18.90 -3.79
N THR A 65 -25.21 19.18 -2.65
CA THR A 65 -24.81 18.60 -1.36
C THR A 65 -24.92 17.07 -1.39
N SER A 66 -25.90 16.53 -2.11
CA SER A 66 -26.11 15.09 -2.26
C SER A 66 -25.06 14.41 -3.15
N ILE A 67 -24.63 15.07 -4.22
CA ILE A 67 -23.63 14.56 -5.17
C ILE A 67 -22.24 14.59 -4.54
N LEU A 68 -21.89 15.71 -3.88
CA LEU A 68 -20.62 15.88 -3.19
C LEU A 68 -20.43 14.85 -2.08
N ARG A 69 -21.50 14.57 -1.32
CA ARG A 69 -21.49 13.60 -0.23
C ARG A 69 -21.39 12.16 -0.73
N ARG A 70 -22.13 11.78 -1.79
CA ARG A 70 -22.08 10.43 -2.36
C ARG A 70 -20.74 10.13 -3.03
N ALA A 71 -20.24 11.09 -3.79
CA ALA A 71 -19.00 10.92 -4.52
C ALA A 71 -17.76 10.86 -3.63
N GLY A 72 -17.65 11.79 -2.69
CA GLY A 72 -16.51 11.81 -1.76
C GLY A 72 -16.51 10.59 -0.84
N GLY A 73 -17.66 9.93 -0.63
CA GLY A 73 -17.77 8.74 0.22
C GLY A 73 -16.99 7.53 -0.33
N ILE A 74 -17.09 7.25 -1.63
CA ILE A 74 -16.42 6.09 -2.25
C ILE A 74 -14.91 6.29 -2.28
N ALA A 75 -14.44 7.48 -2.67
CA ALA A 75 -13.02 7.81 -2.69
C ALA A 75 -12.41 7.75 -1.28
N ARG A 76 -13.09 8.34 -0.27
CA ARG A 76 -12.64 8.27 1.13
C ARG A 76 -12.58 6.86 1.67
N LYS A 77 -13.55 5.99 1.35
CA LYS A 77 -13.53 4.58 1.79
C LYS A 77 -12.29 3.86 1.25
N ARG A 78 -11.94 4.06 -0.03
CA ARG A 78 -10.75 3.45 -0.64
C ARG A 78 -9.45 3.94 -0.04
N ILE A 79 -9.33 5.25 0.19
CA ILE A 79 -8.16 5.83 0.86
C ILE A 79 -7.99 5.27 2.27
N ARG A 80 -9.09 5.07 3.00
CA ARG A 80 -9.05 4.45 4.33
C ARG A 80 -8.47 3.03 4.30
N TRP A 81 -8.83 2.22 3.30
CA TRP A 81 -8.25 0.89 3.10
C TRP A 81 -6.77 0.97 2.72
N ALA A 82 -6.39 1.90 1.85
CA ALA A 82 -4.98 2.13 1.49
C ALA A 82 -4.14 2.50 2.73
N LYS A 83 -4.67 3.38 3.60
CA LYS A 83 -4.02 3.78 4.86
C LYS A 83 -3.79 2.59 5.78
N ALA A 84 -4.79 1.71 5.91
CA ALA A 84 -4.65 0.50 6.71
C ALA A 84 -3.54 -0.40 6.16
N LEU A 85 -3.48 -0.62 4.85
CA LEU A 85 -2.44 -1.45 4.25
C LEU A 85 -1.04 -0.87 4.45
N VAL A 86 -0.86 0.46 4.32
CA VAL A 86 0.45 1.12 4.55
C VAL A 86 1.00 0.84 5.94
N VAL A 87 0.13 0.73 6.95
CA VAL A 87 0.55 0.41 8.32
C VAL A 87 0.82 -1.09 8.49
N VAL A 88 0.06 -1.94 7.82
CA VAL A 88 0.20 -3.41 7.92
C VAL A 88 1.44 -3.93 7.19
N LEU A 89 1.82 -3.34 6.05
CA LEU A 89 2.99 -3.76 5.28
C LEU A 89 4.31 -3.84 6.08
N PRO A 90 4.73 -2.78 6.81
CA PRO A 90 5.96 -2.85 7.61
C PRO A 90 5.83 -3.83 8.78
N MET A 91 4.63 -4.04 9.33
CA MET A 91 4.40 -5.08 10.35
C MET A 91 4.58 -6.48 9.76
N LEU A 92 4.13 -6.69 8.51
CA LEU A 92 4.31 -7.95 7.79
C LEU A 92 5.79 -8.20 7.46
N GLY A 93 6.52 -7.15 7.10
CA GLY A 93 7.97 -7.20 6.91
C GLY A 93 8.72 -7.57 8.19
N LEU A 94 8.29 -7.02 9.33
CA LEU A 94 8.83 -7.40 10.64
C LEU A 94 8.51 -8.86 11.00
N TRP A 95 7.31 -9.34 10.69
CA TRP A 95 6.93 -10.74 10.93
C TRP A 95 7.84 -11.71 10.18
N GLY A 96 8.07 -11.48 8.87
CA GLY A 96 8.98 -12.32 8.09
C GLY A 96 10.41 -12.32 8.62
N ALA A 97 10.86 -11.18 9.15
CA ALA A 97 12.16 -11.08 9.78
C ALA A 97 12.28 -11.88 11.08
N VAL A 98 11.21 -11.91 11.87
CA VAL A 98 11.16 -12.77 13.07
C VAL A 98 11.18 -14.24 12.68
N ASP A 99 10.44 -14.65 11.64
CA ASP A 99 10.43 -16.05 11.17
C ASP A 99 11.82 -16.48 10.65
N GLY A 100 12.45 -15.67 9.80
CA GLY A 100 13.80 -15.95 9.28
C GLY A 100 14.86 -16.06 10.38
N LEU A 101 14.75 -15.21 11.41
CA LEU A 101 15.64 -15.28 12.57
C LEU A 101 15.40 -16.54 13.42
N ILE A 102 14.15 -16.96 13.62
CA ILE A 102 13.81 -18.21 14.33
C ILE A 102 14.38 -19.42 13.59
N ARG A 103 14.28 -19.46 12.25
CA ARG A 103 14.86 -20.53 11.44
C ARG A 103 16.38 -20.55 11.53
N SER A 104 17.02 -19.36 11.48
CA SER A 104 18.46 -19.25 11.62
C SER A 104 18.94 -19.79 12.96
N PHE A 105 18.30 -19.40 14.08
CA PHE A 105 18.64 -19.95 15.40
C PHE A 105 18.35 -21.45 15.54
N SER A 106 17.26 -21.93 14.95
CA SER A 106 16.92 -23.36 14.96
C SER A 106 17.98 -24.19 14.21
N SER A 107 18.50 -23.67 13.10
CA SER A 107 19.60 -24.30 12.35
C SER A 107 20.88 -24.37 13.18
N MET A 108 21.21 -23.33 13.96
CA MET A 108 22.36 -23.34 14.87
C MET A 108 22.22 -24.42 15.93
N ALA A 109 21.04 -24.55 16.54
CA ALA A 109 20.79 -25.51 17.61
C ALA A 109 20.89 -26.98 17.15
N VAL A 110 20.65 -27.25 15.86
CA VAL A 110 20.83 -28.59 15.27
C VAL A 110 22.30 -28.83 14.91
N CYS A 111 23.00 -27.82 14.40
CA CYS A 111 24.41 -27.94 14.03
C CYS A 111 25.36 -28.13 15.21
N THR A 112 25.01 -27.68 16.42
CA THR A 112 25.79 -27.97 17.64
C THR A 112 25.84 -29.46 17.99
N VAL A 113 24.94 -30.28 17.45
CA VAL A 113 24.88 -31.74 17.65
C VAL A 113 25.72 -32.51 16.62
N HIS A 114 25.96 -31.94 15.43
CA HIS A 114 26.74 -32.57 14.34
C HIS A 114 27.73 -31.57 13.70
N PRO A 115 29.00 -31.51 14.19
CA PRO A 115 29.97 -30.49 13.79
C PRO A 115 30.54 -30.61 12.37
N GLU A 116 30.24 -31.68 11.64
CA GLU A 116 30.98 -32.07 10.43
C GLU A 116 30.31 -31.63 9.12
N ALA A 117 29.23 -30.85 9.19
CA ALA A 117 28.50 -30.41 8.00
C ALA A 117 29.13 -29.14 7.37
N PRO A 118 29.68 -29.20 6.13
CA PRO A 118 30.24 -28.06 5.42
C PRO A 118 29.19 -26.99 5.01
N THR A 119 27.91 -27.23 5.28
CA THR A 119 26.78 -26.33 5.01
C THR A 119 26.52 -25.30 6.12
N PHE A 120 27.28 -25.34 7.22
CA PHE A 120 27.11 -24.49 8.41
C PHE A 120 27.11 -22.98 8.12
N PHE A 121 28.07 -22.49 7.32
CA PHE A 121 28.19 -21.05 7.06
C PHE A 121 27.16 -20.53 6.04
N GLY A 122 26.74 -21.39 5.11
CA GLY A 122 25.78 -21.04 4.06
C GLY A 122 24.34 -20.91 4.58
N LEU A 123 23.85 -21.89 5.35
CA LEU A 123 22.48 -21.84 5.87
C LEU A 123 22.29 -20.71 6.91
N HIS A 124 23.32 -20.40 7.68
CA HIS A 124 23.23 -19.41 8.75
C HIS A 124 23.17 -17.97 8.23
N ALA A 125 24.01 -17.65 7.24
CA ALA A 125 24.02 -16.34 6.58
C ALA A 125 22.69 -16.07 5.86
N HIS A 126 22.11 -17.10 5.21
CA HIS A 126 20.86 -16.95 4.47
C HIS A 126 19.67 -16.45 5.31
N GLY A 127 19.45 -16.99 6.52
CA GLY A 127 18.29 -16.59 7.34
C GLY A 127 18.37 -15.17 7.92
N ILE A 128 19.58 -14.64 8.13
CA ILE A 128 19.77 -13.26 8.61
C ILE A 128 19.62 -12.27 7.44
N ASP A 129 20.21 -12.59 6.30
CA ASP A 129 20.08 -11.77 5.08
C ASP A 129 18.61 -11.65 4.66
N GLU A 130 17.83 -12.71 4.85
CA GLU A 130 16.37 -12.75 4.68
C GLU A 130 15.60 -11.84 5.59
N ALA A 131 15.92 -11.86 6.87
CA ALA A 131 15.26 -11.00 7.81
C ALA A 131 15.45 -9.53 7.44
N VAL A 132 16.67 -9.15 7.08
CA VAL A 132 17.00 -7.76 6.69
C VAL A 132 16.32 -7.37 5.38
N LEU A 133 16.36 -8.23 4.36
CA LEU A 133 15.73 -7.96 3.07
C LEU A 133 14.21 -7.81 3.19
N THR A 134 13.56 -8.64 3.99
CA THR A 134 12.11 -8.62 4.19
C THR A 134 11.64 -7.34 4.87
N VAL A 135 12.37 -6.86 5.90
CA VAL A 135 12.12 -5.54 6.50
C VAL A 135 12.37 -4.42 5.50
N GLY A 136 13.48 -4.49 4.78
CA GLY A 136 13.85 -3.50 3.77
C GLY A 136 12.75 -3.32 2.72
N LEU A 137 12.21 -4.41 2.20
CA LEU A 137 11.09 -4.39 1.25
C LEU A 137 9.79 -3.84 1.86
N GLY A 138 9.47 -4.22 3.10
CA GLY A 138 8.28 -3.70 3.80
C GLY A 138 8.31 -2.18 3.96
N ILE A 139 9.48 -1.62 4.29
CA ILE A 139 9.68 -0.17 4.39
C ILE A 139 9.68 0.48 3.00
N LEU A 140 10.42 -0.10 2.05
CA LEU A 140 10.54 0.42 0.68
C LEU A 140 9.18 0.54 -0.01
N LEU A 141 8.25 -0.38 0.26
CA LEU A 141 6.90 -0.35 -0.28
C LEU A 141 5.97 0.63 0.47
N SER A 142 6.12 0.76 1.79
CA SER A 142 5.20 1.56 2.62
C SER A 142 5.48 3.06 2.60
N VAL A 143 6.75 3.48 2.57
CA VAL A 143 7.15 4.90 2.57
C VAL A 143 6.60 5.69 1.36
N PRO A 144 6.83 5.28 0.10
CA PRO A 144 6.28 5.99 -1.05
C PRO A 144 4.75 5.93 -1.09
N ALA A 145 4.17 4.83 -0.63
CA ALA A 145 2.72 4.67 -0.53
C ALA A 145 2.09 5.67 0.46
N PHE A 146 2.74 5.92 1.60
CA PHE A 146 2.31 6.94 2.56
C PHE A 146 2.24 8.34 1.92
N TRP A 147 3.28 8.72 1.17
CA TRP A 147 3.31 10.01 0.49
C TRP A 147 2.21 10.14 -0.58
N ALA A 148 1.99 9.08 -1.37
CA ALA A 148 0.95 9.04 -2.39
C ALA A 148 -0.46 9.20 -1.78
N ILE A 149 -0.73 8.52 -0.66
CA ILE A 149 -2.01 8.64 0.06
C ILE A 149 -2.21 10.06 0.59
N ARG A 150 -1.18 10.67 1.19
CA ARG A 150 -1.27 12.04 1.70
C ARG A 150 -1.57 13.04 0.59
N LYS A 151 -0.93 12.88 -0.58
CA LYS A 151 -1.24 13.69 -1.77
C LYS A 151 -2.70 13.53 -2.19
N LEU A 152 -3.23 12.31 -2.14
CA LEU A 152 -4.62 12.02 -2.52
C LEU A 152 -5.63 12.61 -1.53
N ASP A 153 -5.33 12.61 -0.23
CA ASP A 153 -6.14 13.31 0.78
C ASP A 153 -6.19 14.81 0.52
N HIS A 154 -5.04 15.44 0.25
CA HIS A 154 -4.99 16.88 -0.06
C HIS A 154 -5.80 17.22 -1.31
N LEU A 155 -5.73 16.39 -2.36
CA LEU A 155 -6.54 16.59 -3.56
C LEU A 155 -8.05 16.49 -3.28
N LEU A 156 -8.47 15.55 -2.43
CA LEU A 156 -9.89 15.44 -2.06
C LEU A 156 -10.39 16.64 -1.25
N LEU A 157 -9.55 17.17 -0.35
CA LEU A 157 -9.87 18.38 0.41
C LEU A 157 -9.97 19.59 -0.52
N GLU A 158 -9.01 19.76 -1.43
CA GLU A 158 -9.01 20.87 -2.38
C GLU A 158 -10.24 20.83 -3.31
N ILE A 159 -10.62 19.65 -3.81
CA ILE A 159 -11.85 19.48 -4.60
C ILE A 159 -13.07 19.86 -3.76
N GLN A 160 -13.12 19.45 -2.49
CA GLN A 160 -14.22 19.77 -1.60
C GLN A 160 -14.31 21.28 -1.33
N ASP A 161 -13.17 21.94 -1.07
CA ASP A 161 -13.10 23.38 -0.78
C ASP A 161 -13.45 24.23 -2.01
N ARG A 162 -12.91 23.90 -3.19
CA ARG A 162 -13.27 24.57 -4.46
C ARG A 162 -14.76 24.47 -4.74
N LEU A 163 -15.35 23.31 -4.45
CA LEU A 163 -16.78 23.13 -4.64
C LEU A 163 -17.61 23.90 -3.61
N HIS A 164 -17.17 24.01 -2.35
CA HIS A 164 -17.85 24.87 -1.37
C HIS A 164 -17.77 26.35 -1.77
N ALA A 165 -16.59 26.84 -2.16
CA ALA A 165 -16.37 28.24 -2.53
C ALA A 165 -17.26 28.68 -3.72
N ARG A 166 -17.36 27.85 -4.77
CA ARG A 166 -18.17 28.14 -5.97
C ARG A 166 -19.68 28.21 -5.72
N PHE A 167 -20.16 27.74 -4.57
CA PHE A 167 -21.59 27.71 -4.23
C PHE A 167 -21.97 28.61 -3.05
N SER A 168 -20.99 29.28 -2.44
CA SER A 168 -21.21 30.34 -1.46
C SER A 168 -21.30 31.75 -2.08
N ASP A 169 -20.97 31.89 -3.37
CA ASP A 169 -21.25 33.06 -4.22
C ASP A 169 -22.60 32.88 -4.97
#